data_AF-A0A444VLQ1-F1
#
_entry.id   AF-A0A444VLQ1-F1
#
_cell.length_a   1.000
_cell.length_b   1.000
_cell.length_c   1.000
_cell.angle_alpha   90.00
_cell.angle_beta   90.00
_cell.angle_gamma   90.00
#
_symmetry.space_group_name_H-M   'P 1'
#
loop_
_entity.id
_entity.type
_entity.pdbx_description
1 polymer ?
#
loop_
_entity_poly.entity_id
_entity_poly.type
_entity_poly.pdbx_seq_one_letter_code
_entity_poly.pdbx_strand_id
1 'polypeptide(L)'
;MSETLYKVLDFSRPIDRQSFVEVISELDGLSPSHKKTTLSDEQLKTLITAIFTYGLHYDEVSEGQRELLLKAILEGKQPLFDLSQTFVRHLMNNLDSPAMLQLEALQNIECDLKRPLSNEPLADFVEMELLDQATSYRKWEYGRFSIAYLTARFSTQAQWKKVEKTVKEKKPRPEAYLKNFDKELENARYSLDAHEQVLLHLVVKAKLWPGKTTMADYLLAGSIVQQHLLGLSLRSEKLAKVLVNAIERTPNINKRRGGPKL
;
A
#
# COMPACT_ATOMS: atom_id res chain seq x y z
N MET A 1 -27.32 6.45 -22.62
CA MET A 1 -26.37 5.69 -21.76
C MET A 1 -26.31 6.43 -20.44
N SER A 2 -26.85 5.85 -19.38
CA SER A 2 -26.71 6.41 -18.03
C SER A 2 -25.24 6.37 -17.65
N GLU A 3 -24.62 7.51 -17.39
CA GLU A 3 -23.28 7.57 -16.81
C GLU A 3 -23.31 6.76 -15.50
N THR A 4 -22.64 5.62 -15.48
CA THR A 4 -22.40 4.90 -14.24
C THR A 4 -21.54 5.80 -13.38
N LEU A 5 -22.15 6.47 -12.40
CA LEU A 5 -21.46 7.37 -11.48
C LEU A 5 -20.48 6.53 -10.65
N TYR A 6 -19.22 6.54 -11.06
CA TYR A 6 -18.15 5.89 -10.33
C TYR A 6 -17.97 6.56 -8.97
N LYS A 7 -18.26 5.82 -7.90
CA LYS A 7 -18.04 6.31 -6.53
C LYS A 7 -16.61 6.01 -6.08
N VAL A 8 -15.83 7.08 -5.96
CA VAL A 8 -14.48 7.06 -5.37
C VAL A 8 -14.55 6.57 -3.93
N LEU A 9 -13.58 5.74 -3.53
CA LEU A 9 -13.46 5.23 -2.17
C LEU A 9 -13.39 6.36 -1.15
N ASP A 10 -14.21 6.24 -0.10
CA ASP A 10 -14.16 7.09 1.06
C ASP A 10 -13.15 6.53 2.08
N PHE A 11 -11.95 7.10 2.10
CA PHE A 11 -10.89 6.78 3.06
C PHE A 11 -11.07 7.47 4.43
N SER A 12 -12.12 8.28 4.63
CA SER A 12 -12.35 8.98 5.90
C SER A 12 -13.06 8.14 6.94
N ARG A 13 -13.74 7.07 6.51
CA ARG A 13 -14.46 6.15 7.42
C ARG A 13 -13.46 5.44 8.34
N PRO A 14 -13.78 5.34 9.65
CA PRO A 14 -12.94 4.60 10.58
C PRO A 14 -12.88 3.13 10.14
N ILE A 15 -11.71 2.54 10.36
CA ILE A 15 -11.45 1.12 10.15
C ILE A 15 -10.96 0.53 11.47
N ASP A 16 -11.37 -0.70 11.73
CA ASP A 16 -10.76 -1.51 12.78
C ASP A 16 -9.29 -1.83 12.41
N ARG A 17 -8.44 -2.00 13.42
CA ARG A 17 -6.99 -2.29 13.28
C ARG A 17 -6.58 -3.59 13.97
N GLN A 18 -7.53 -4.45 14.32
CA GLN A 18 -7.23 -5.74 14.91
C GLN A 18 -6.33 -6.56 13.98
N SER A 19 -5.23 -7.06 14.53
CA SER A 19 -4.28 -7.93 13.84
C SER A 19 -4.71 -9.39 13.92
N PHE A 20 -4.25 -10.20 12.98
CA PHE A 20 -4.55 -11.63 12.99
C PHE A 20 -4.03 -12.33 14.25
N VAL A 21 -2.89 -11.89 14.78
CA VAL A 21 -2.31 -12.40 16.03
C VAL A 21 -3.22 -12.11 17.23
N GLU A 22 -3.82 -10.92 17.28
CA GLU A 22 -4.80 -10.55 18.33
C GLU A 22 -6.04 -11.44 18.24
N VAL A 23 -6.58 -11.67 17.03
CA VAL A 23 -7.72 -12.58 16.82
C VAL A 23 -7.42 -13.99 17.36
N ILE A 24 -6.26 -14.56 17.01
CA ILE A 24 -5.87 -15.89 17.51
C ILE A 24 -5.75 -15.89 19.04
N SER A 25 -5.13 -14.86 19.61
CA SER A 25 -4.93 -14.75 21.06
C SER A 25 -6.25 -14.64 21.84
N GLU A 26 -7.23 -13.90 21.31
CA GLU A 26 -8.57 -13.80 21.89
C GLU A 26 -9.31 -15.14 21.87
N LEU A 27 -9.22 -15.87 20.76
CA LEU A 27 -9.92 -17.15 20.58
C LEU A 27 -9.26 -18.29 21.36
N ASP A 28 -7.93 -18.33 21.43
CA ASP A 28 -7.19 -19.30 22.24
C ASP A 28 -7.48 -19.12 23.74
N GLY A 29 -7.74 -17.89 24.19
CA GLY A 29 -8.19 -17.58 25.55
C GLY A 29 -9.60 -18.08 25.89
N LEU A 30 -10.43 -18.36 24.87
CA LEU A 30 -11.82 -18.79 25.01
C LEU A 30 -12.00 -20.32 24.91
N SER A 31 -11.17 -21.02 24.13
CA SER A 31 -11.08 -22.49 24.17
C SER A 31 -9.94 -23.07 23.32
N PRO A 32 -9.10 -23.97 23.87
CA PRO A 32 -7.88 -24.47 23.20
C PRO A 32 -8.12 -25.47 22.05
N SER A 33 -9.35 -25.66 21.56
CA SER A 33 -9.71 -26.74 20.62
C SER A 33 -10.17 -26.31 19.22
N HIS A 34 -10.33 -25.02 18.94
CA HIS A 34 -11.06 -24.60 17.74
C HIS A 34 -10.25 -24.76 16.45
N LYS A 35 -10.49 -25.89 15.76
CA LYS A 35 -10.19 -26.03 14.32
C LYS A 35 -11.15 -25.23 13.44
N LYS A 36 -12.32 -24.87 13.99
CA LYS A 36 -13.42 -24.16 13.33
C LYS A 36 -14.18 -23.32 14.36
N THR A 37 -14.45 -22.05 14.05
CA THR A 37 -15.23 -21.14 14.90
C THR A 37 -15.99 -20.12 14.06
N THR A 38 -17.13 -19.66 14.56
CA THR A 38 -17.78 -18.44 14.06
C THR A 38 -17.00 -17.22 14.57
N LEU A 39 -16.86 -16.20 13.73
CA LEU A 39 -16.08 -15.00 14.01
C LEU A 39 -17.00 -13.80 14.27
N SER A 40 -16.57 -12.86 15.11
CA SER A 40 -17.18 -11.52 15.12
C SER A 40 -16.96 -10.81 13.79
N ASP A 41 -17.71 -9.73 13.53
CA ASP A 41 -17.53 -8.92 12.31
C ASP A 41 -16.09 -8.41 12.14
N GLU A 42 -15.45 -7.98 13.24
CA GLU A 42 -14.06 -7.49 13.25
C GLU A 42 -13.05 -8.60 12.99
N GLN A 43 -13.24 -9.77 13.63
CA GLN A 43 -12.39 -10.94 13.43
C GLN A 43 -12.50 -11.48 12.00
N LEU A 44 -13.71 -11.50 11.43
CA LEU A 44 -13.97 -11.88 10.04
C LEU A 44 -13.26 -10.92 9.07
N LYS A 45 -13.42 -9.61 9.25
CA LYS A 45 -12.74 -8.59 8.44
C LYS A 45 -11.23 -8.73 8.52
N THR A 46 -10.69 -9.10 9.68
CA THR A 46 -9.25 -9.35 9.86
C THR A 46 -8.78 -10.58 9.06
N LEU A 47 -9.54 -11.68 9.06
CA LEU A 47 -9.25 -12.86 8.24
C LEU A 47 -9.32 -12.53 6.74
N ILE A 48 -10.38 -11.87 6.29
CA ILE A 48 -10.55 -11.39 4.89
C ILE A 48 -9.36 -10.51 4.48
N THR A 49 -8.94 -9.61 5.37
CA THR A 49 -7.81 -8.71 5.15
C THR A 49 -6.49 -9.45 4.92
N ALA A 50 -6.25 -10.54 5.65
CA ALA A 50 -5.08 -11.38 5.47
C ALA A 50 -5.12 -12.14 4.13
N ILE A 51 -6.27 -12.73 3.78
CA ILE A 51 -6.47 -13.46 2.52
C ILE A 51 -6.30 -12.50 1.33
N PHE A 52 -6.89 -11.31 1.39
CA PHE A 52 -6.74 -10.28 0.37
C PHE A 52 -5.27 -9.87 0.20
N THR A 53 -4.57 -9.61 1.30
CA THR A 53 -3.16 -9.20 1.23
C THR A 53 -2.30 -10.30 0.61
N TYR A 54 -2.59 -11.56 0.95
CA TYR A 54 -1.92 -12.70 0.33
C TYR A 54 -2.21 -12.78 -1.17
N GLY A 55 -3.48 -12.72 -1.57
CA GLY A 55 -3.88 -12.80 -2.99
C GLY A 55 -3.32 -11.65 -3.82
N LEU A 56 -3.30 -10.43 -3.29
CA LEU A 56 -2.80 -9.25 -4.01
C LEU A 56 -1.31 -9.33 -4.34
N HIS A 57 -0.53 -9.98 -3.47
CA HIS A 57 0.92 -10.12 -3.59
C HIS A 57 1.36 -11.56 -3.89
N TYR A 58 0.43 -12.42 -4.29
CA TYR A 58 0.65 -13.86 -4.50
C TYR A 58 1.78 -14.14 -5.51
N ASP A 59 1.83 -13.34 -6.58
CA ASP A 59 2.81 -13.47 -7.67
C ASP A 59 4.12 -12.72 -7.41
N GLU A 60 4.28 -12.06 -6.26
CA GLU A 60 5.54 -11.41 -5.91
C GLU A 60 6.65 -12.43 -5.59
N VAL A 61 6.27 -13.63 -5.13
CA VAL A 61 7.19 -14.69 -4.70
C VAL A 61 7.03 -15.95 -5.54
N SER A 62 8.10 -16.74 -5.62
CA SER A 62 8.06 -18.07 -6.25
C SER A 62 7.12 -19.02 -5.48
N GLU A 63 6.62 -20.05 -6.16
CA GLU A 63 5.68 -21.02 -5.57
C GLU A 63 6.16 -21.60 -4.23
N GLY A 64 7.44 -21.97 -4.14
CA GLY A 64 8.04 -22.52 -2.92
C GLY A 64 8.16 -21.53 -1.75
N GLN A 65 7.91 -20.24 -1.97
CA GLN A 65 7.94 -19.19 -0.95
C GLN A 65 6.54 -18.70 -0.53
N ARG A 66 5.47 -19.17 -1.18
CA ARG A 66 4.09 -18.70 -0.94
C ARG A 66 3.62 -18.99 0.49
N GLU A 67 3.97 -20.14 1.05
CA GLU A 67 3.64 -20.46 2.46
C GLU A 67 4.34 -19.49 3.42
N LEU A 68 5.59 -19.12 3.14
CA LEU A 68 6.34 -18.15 3.94
C LEU A 68 5.76 -16.74 3.82
N LEU A 69 5.30 -16.36 2.63
CA LEU A 69 4.59 -15.10 2.41
C LEU A 69 3.32 -15.04 3.26
N LEU A 70 2.45 -16.06 3.18
CA LEU A 70 1.23 -16.13 3.99
C LEU A 70 1.56 -16.03 5.48
N LYS A 71 2.54 -16.80 5.95
CA LYS A 71 2.99 -16.74 7.33
C LYS A 71 3.46 -15.34 7.75
N ALA A 72 4.26 -14.67 6.92
CA ALA A 72 4.73 -13.32 7.19
C ALA A 72 3.60 -12.29 7.31
N ILE A 73 2.54 -12.45 6.50
CA ILE A 73 1.32 -11.62 6.55
C ILE A 73 0.57 -11.87 7.86
N LEU A 74 0.31 -13.13 8.21
CA LEU A 74 -0.45 -13.50 9.41
C LEU A 74 0.27 -13.08 10.70
N GLU A 75 1.60 -13.18 10.73
CA GLU A 75 2.41 -12.78 11.88
C GLU A 75 2.70 -11.27 11.95
N GLY A 76 2.29 -10.48 10.95
CA GLY A 76 2.52 -9.03 10.92
C GLY A 76 4.01 -8.64 10.86
N LYS A 77 4.88 -9.52 10.36
CA LYS A 77 6.35 -9.36 10.44
C LYS A 77 6.93 -8.34 9.46
N GLN A 78 6.15 -7.88 8.49
CA GLN A 78 6.61 -6.98 7.43
C GLN A 78 5.81 -5.67 7.43
N PRO A 79 6.45 -4.52 7.70
CA PRO A 79 5.76 -3.28 8.02
C PRO A 79 4.93 -2.70 6.87
N LEU A 80 5.22 -3.02 5.60
CA LEU A 80 4.43 -2.47 4.49
C LEU A 80 3.22 -3.32 4.11
N PHE A 81 3.04 -4.54 4.62
CA PHE A 81 1.78 -5.27 4.39
C PHE A 81 0.57 -4.57 5.00
N ASP A 82 0.78 -3.79 6.06
CA ASP A 82 -0.24 -2.91 6.65
C ASP A 82 -0.86 -1.94 5.62
N LEU A 83 -0.14 -1.57 4.54
CA LEU A 83 -0.67 -0.76 3.45
C LEU A 83 -1.86 -1.46 2.78
N SER A 84 -1.67 -2.69 2.30
CA SER A 84 -2.71 -3.47 1.63
C SER A 84 -3.81 -3.87 2.59
N GLN A 85 -3.46 -4.14 3.85
CA GLN A 85 -4.43 -4.46 4.90
C GLN A 85 -5.34 -3.27 5.23
N THR A 86 -4.78 -2.08 5.33
CA THR A 86 -5.54 -0.84 5.55
C THR A 86 -6.42 -0.51 4.35
N PHE A 87 -5.90 -0.67 3.13
CA PHE A 87 -6.63 -0.40 1.91
C PHE A 87 -7.89 -1.28 1.80
N VAL A 88 -7.78 -2.59 2.00
CA VAL A 88 -8.93 -3.49 1.85
C VAL A 88 -10.00 -3.24 2.92
N ARG A 89 -9.62 -2.82 4.12
CA ARG A 89 -10.60 -2.39 5.14
C ARG A 89 -11.41 -1.18 4.68
N HIS A 90 -10.77 -0.22 4.02
CA HIS A 90 -11.50 0.87 3.37
C HIS A 90 -12.35 0.37 2.20
N LEU A 91 -11.87 -0.59 1.40
CA LEU A 91 -12.65 -1.19 0.31
C LEU A 91 -13.94 -1.86 0.85
N MET A 92 -13.83 -2.65 1.93
CA MET A 92 -14.97 -3.28 2.59
C MET A 92 -16.00 -2.26 3.10
N ASN A 93 -15.56 -1.10 3.60
CA ASN A 93 -16.44 -0.01 4.02
C ASN A 93 -17.16 0.70 2.85
N ASN A 94 -16.82 0.38 1.61
CA ASN A 94 -17.31 1.02 0.39
C ASN A 94 -17.90 0.01 -0.61
N LEU A 95 -18.17 -1.23 -0.18
CA LEU A 95 -18.87 -2.22 -0.99
C LEU A 95 -20.25 -1.70 -1.43
N ASP A 96 -20.65 -2.12 -2.62
CA ASP A 96 -22.02 -1.91 -3.09
C ASP A 96 -22.98 -2.89 -2.40
N SER A 97 -24.29 -2.70 -2.58
CA SER A 97 -25.29 -3.51 -1.89
C SER A 97 -25.14 -5.02 -2.15
N PRO A 98 -24.88 -5.50 -3.39
CA PRO A 98 -24.65 -6.92 -3.65
C PRO A 98 -23.45 -7.50 -2.89
N ALA A 99 -22.27 -6.86 -2.95
CA ALA A 99 -21.08 -7.36 -2.26
C ALA A 99 -21.21 -7.27 -0.73
N MET A 100 -21.92 -6.26 -0.22
CA MET A 100 -22.22 -6.13 1.20
C MET A 100 -23.06 -7.31 1.72
N LEU A 101 -24.10 -7.72 0.98
CA LEU A 101 -24.92 -8.88 1.35
C LEU A 101 -24.11 -10.18 1.36
N GLN A 102 -23.16 -10.33 0.43
CA GLN A 102 -22.23 -11.47 0.45
C GLN A 102 -21.34 -11.45 1.70
N LEU A 103 -20.78 -10.29 2.06
CA LEU A 103 -20.00 -10.13 3.29
C LEU A 103 -20.81 -10.47 4.55
N GLU A 104 -22.07 -10.04 4.63
CA GLU A 104 -22.97 -10.36 5.74
C GLU A 104 -23.26 -11.87 5.83
N ALA A 105 -23.42 -12.55 4.69
CA ALA A 105 -23.63 -14.00 4.66
C ALA A 105 -22.44 -14.78 5.23
N LEU A 106 -21.21 -14.27 5.06
CA LEU A 106 -19.98 -14.88 5.58
C LEU A 106 -19.90 -14.87 7.12
N GLN A 107 -20.67 -14.04 7.82
CA GLN A 107 -20.68 -14.02 9.29
C GLN A 107 -21.22 -15.32 9.91
N ASN A 108 -21.98 -16.11 9.14
CA ASN A 108 -22.63 -17.33 9.64
C ASN A 108 -21.83 -18.62 9.38
N ILE A 109 -20.64 -18.53 8.78
CA ILE A 109 -19.84 -19.71 8.46
C ILE A 109 -18.82 -20.02 9.57
N GLU A 110 -18.47 -21.30 9.70
CA GLU A 110 -17.35 -21.72 10.53
C GLU A 110 -16.02 -21.58 9.77
N CYS A 111 -15.04 -20.90 10.38
CA CYS A 111 -13.75 -20.61 9.75
C CYS A 111 -12.61 -21.44 10.35
N ASP A 112 -11.76 -22.04 9.50
CA ASP A 112 -10.46 -22.62 9.87
C ASP A 112 -9.37 -21.54 9.83
N LEU A 113 -9.00 -21.04 11.01
CA LEU A 113 -7.97 -20.01 11.15
C LEU A 113 -6.54 -20.53 10.99
N LYS A 114 -6.33 -21.85 11.11
CA LYS A 114 -5.00 -22.46 10.89
C LYS A 114 -4.69 -22.58 9.41
N ARG A 115 -5.73 -22.70 8.59
CA ARG A 115 -5.63 -22.72 7.13
C ARG A 115 -6.59 -21.69 6.53
N PRO A 116 -6.27 -20.38 6.63
CA PRO A 116 -7.10 -19.28 6.15
C PRO A 116 -7.62 -19.47 4.72
N LEU A 117 -6.78 -20.02 3.83
CA LEU A 117 -7.10 -20.22 2.42
C LEU A 117 -8.00 -21.45 2.15
N SER A 118 -8.22 -22.32 3.13
CA SER A 118 -9.14 -23.46 3.00
C SER A 118 -10.60 -23.08 3.27
N ASN A 119 -10.86 -21.83 3.62
CA ASN A 119 -12.22 -21.30 3.76
C ASN A 119 -12.74 -20.86 2.39
N GLU A 120 -13.18 -21.80 1.56
CA GLU A 120 -13.59 -21.56 0.16
C GLU A 120 -14.54 -20.34 0.01
N PRO A 121 -15.62 -20.19 0.81
CA PRO A 121 -16.50 -19.02 0.66
C PRO A 121 -15.80 -17.67 0.91
N LEU A 122 -14.80 -17.65 1.80
CA LEU A 122 -14.00 -16.43 2.05
C LEU A 122 -13.02 -16.16 0.92
N ALA A 123 -12.37 -17.21 0.42
CA ALA A 123 -11.44 -17.10 -0.69
C ALA A 123 -12.15 -16.59 -1.94
N ASP A 124 -13.32 -17.16 -2.27
CA ASP A 124 -14.14 -16.76 -3.40
C ASP A 124 -14.60 -15.30 -3.29
N PHE A 125 -15.11 -14.90 -2.11
CA PHE A 125 -15.50 -13.51 -1.86
C PHE A 125 -14.32 -12.55 -2.02
N VAL A 126 -13.15 -12.90 -1.49
CA VAL A 126 -11.95 -12.06 -1.62
C VAL A 126 -11.53 -11.93 -3.07
N GLU A 127 -11.55 -13.02 -3.84
CA GLU A 127 -11.18 -13.02 -5.24
C GLU A 127 -12.13 -12.17 -6.09
N MET A 128 -13.44 -12.44 -5.98
CA MET A 128 -14.46 -11.83 -6.82
C MET A 128 -14.79 -10.40 -6.42
N GLU A 129 -14.95 -10.13 -5.12
CA GLU A 129 -15.49 -8.84 -4.65
C GLU A 129 -14.40 -7.86 -4.23
N LEU A 130 -13.17 -8.30 -3.96
CA LEU A 130 -12.10 -7.42 -3.47
C LEU A 130 -10.91 -7.35 -4.43
N LEU A 131 -10.32 -8.49 -4.80
CA LEU A 131 -9.12 -8.54 -5.64
C LEU A 131 -9.42 -8.10 -7.07
N ASP A 132 -10.52 -8.55 -7.67
CA ASP A 132 -10.92 -8.11 -9.00
C ASP A 132 -11.02 -6.58 -9.07
N GLN A 133 -11.69 -5.95 -8.11
CA GLN A 133 -11.81 -4.49 -8.05
C GLN A 133 -10.44 -3.80 -7.89
N ALA A 134 -9.62 -4.28 -6.96
CA ALA A 134 -8.31 -3.68 -6.63
C ALA A 134 -7.29 -3.82 -7.76
N THR A 135 -7.42 -4.83 -8.61
CA THR A 135 -6.51 -5.13 -9.72
C THR A 135 -7.02 -4.65 -11.08
N SER A 136 -8.32 -4.35 -11.20
CA SER A 136 -8.94 -3.81 -12.41
C SER A 136 -9.22 -2.30 -12.28
N TYR A 137 -10.48 -1.92 -12.07
CA TYR A 137 -10.97 -0.55 -12.22
C TYR A 137 -10.66 0.34 -11.01
N ARG A 138 -10.45 -0.22 -9.80
CA ARG A 138 -10.00 0.53 -8.60
C ARG A 138 -8.49 0.54 -8.42
N LYS A 139 -7.71 -0.01 -9.35
CA LYS A 139 -6.23 -0.08 -9.24
C LYS A 139 -5.57 1.28 -9.08
N TRP A 140 -6.14 2.32 -9.70
CA TRP A 140 -5.66 3.69 -9.51
C TRP A 140 -5.94 4.21 -8.09
N GLU A 141 -7.03 3.78 -7.44
CA GLU A 141 -7.32 4.14 -6.05
C GLU A 141 -6.36 3.46 -5.10
N TYR A 142 -6.03 2.19 -5.36
CA TYR A 142 -4.97 1.47 -4.65
C TYR A 142 -3.62 2.18 -4.78
N GLY A 143 -3.24 2.59 -5.99
CA GLY A 143 -2.01 3.36 -6.21
C GLY A 143 -2.00 4.74 -5.55
N ARG A 144 -3.12 5.48 -5.61
CA ARG A 144 -3.28 6.76 -4.90
C ARG A 144 -3.16 6.60 -3.39
N PHE A 145 -3.83 5.59 -2.84
CA PHE A 145 -3.74 5.23 -1.43
C PHE A 145 -2.30 4.88 -1.05
N SER A 146 -1.64 4.05 -1.86
CA SER A 146 -0.25 3.62 -1.66
C SER A 146 0.71 4.81 -1.60
N ILE A 147 0.58 5.76 -2.53
CA ILE A 147 1.40 6.98 -2.51
C ILE A 147 1.19 7.78 -1.22
N ALA A 148 -0.08 7.95 -0.79
CA ALA A 148 -0.37 8.69 0.44
C ALA A 148 0.23 7.99 1.68
N TYR A 149 0.06 6.66 1.76
CA TYR A 149 0.63 5.82 2.80
C TYR A 149 2.16 5.93 2.85
N LEU A 150 2.83 5.73 1.73
CA LEU A 150 4.30 5.80 1.63
C LEU A 150 4.84 7.21 1.89
N THR A 151 4.13 8.26 1.48
CA THR A 151 4.49 9.64 1.77
C THR A 151 4.57 9.91 3.28
N ALA A 152 3.60 9.39 4.04
CA ALA A 152 3.56 9.50 5.49
C ALA A 152 4.59 8.58 6.16
N ARG A 153 4.84 7.39 5.60
CA ARG A 153 5.77 6.40 6.14
C ARG A 153 7.24 6.80 5.94
N PHE A 154 7.60 7.35 4.80
CA PHE A 154 9.00 7.58 4.41
C PHE A 154 9.57 8.92 4.86
N SER A 155 8.73 9.89 5.25
CA SER A 155 9.21 11.21 5.66
C SER A 155 8.23 11.89 6.60
N THR A 156 8.78 12.64 7.55
CA THR A 156 7.99 13.34 8.57
C THR A 156 7.26 14.55 7.99
N GLN A 157 6.17 14.95 8.64
CA GLN A 157 5.45 16.17 8.26
C GLN A 157 6.34 17.42 8.31
N ALA A 158 7.28 17.49 9.26
CA ALA A 158 8.22 18.60 9.38
C ALA A 158 9.17 18.69 8.18
N GLN A 159 9.72 17.55 7.73
CA GLN A 159 10.56 17.48 6.54
C GLN A 159 9.80 17.89 5.28
N TRP A 160 8.58 17.39 5.09
CA TRP A 160 7.74 17.80 3.97
C TRP A 160 7.43 19.30 3.98
N LYS A 161 7.08 19.87 5.14
CA LYS A 161 6.83 21.33 5.27
C LYS A 161 8.04 22.17 4.84
N LYS A 162 9.26 21.74 5.19
CA LYS A 162 10.52 22.42 4.79
C LYS A 162 10.72 22.38 3.27
N VAL A 163 10.48 21.23 2.64
CA VAL A 163 10.59 21.07 1.18
C VAL A 163 9.51 21.89 0.47
N GLU A 164 8.26 21.79 0.92
CA GLU A 164 7.13 22.57 0.37
C GLU A 164 7.40 24.08 0.44
N LYS A 165 7.93 24.58 1.57
CA LYS A 165 8.34 25.98 1.70
C LYS A 165 9.38 26.37 0.65
N THR A 166 10.42 25.56 0.50
CA THR A 166 11.49 25.78 -0.49
C THR A 166 10.94 25.80 -1.92
N VAL A 167 10.02 24.89 -2.25
CA VAL A 167 9.37 24.81 -3.58
C VAL A 167 8.47 26.02 -3.81
N LYS A 168 7.72 26.46 -2.80
CA LYS A 168 6.87 27.67 -2.88
C LYS A 168 7.69 28.95 -3.08
N GLU A 169 8.84 29.06 -2.41
CA GLU A 169 9.74 30.22 -2.54
C GLU A 169 10.45 30.25 -3.90
N LYS A 170 11.00 29.11 -4.34
CA LYS A 170 11.76 29.04 -5.60
C LYS A 170 10.87 28.92 -6.84
N LYS A 171 9.61 28.53 -6.69
CA LYS A 171 8.63 28.25 -7.76
C LYS A 171 9.26 27.50 -8.96
N PRO A 172 9.93 26.36 -8.74
CA PRO A 172 10.54 25.62 -9.84
C PRO A 172 9.46 25.07 -10.78
N ARG A 173 9.78 24.95 -12.06
CA ARG A 173 8.95 24.15 -12.98
C ARG A 173 8.93 22.70 -12.51
N PRO A 174 7.76 22.03 -12.37
CA PRO A 174 7.66 20.67 -11.85
C PRO A 174 8.60 19.70 -12.56
N GLU A 175 8.64 19.75 -13.90
CA GLU A 175 9.44 18.86 -14.75
C GLU A 175 10.94 19.04 -14.49
N ALA A 176 11.38 20.29 -14.28
CA ALA A 176 12.76 20.60 -13.99
C ALA A 176 13.18 20.13 -12.58
N TYR A 177 12.28 20.24 -11.59
CA TYR A 177 12.53 19.71 -10.25
C TYR A 177 12.60 18.20 -10.26
N LEU A 178 11.60 17.53 -10.85
CA LEU A 178 11.54 16.07 -10.91
C LEU A 178 12.74 15.49 -11.66
N LYS A 179 13.14 16.08 -12.80
CA LYS A 179 14.37 15.67 -13.49
C LYS A 179 15.63 15.80 -12.64
N ASN A 180 15.70 16.80 -11.77
CA ASN A 180 16.83 16.98 -10.86
C ASN A 180 16.77 15.99 -9.68
N PHE A 181 15.56 15.66 -9.22
CA PHE A 181 15.33 14.64 -8.21
C PHE A 181 15.73 13.26 -8.74
N ASP A 182 15.33 12.92 -9.96
CA ASP A 182 15.70 11.64 -10.62
C ASP A 182 17.22 11.50 -10.74
N LYS A 183 17.93 12.57 -11.12
CA LYS A 183 19.40 12.59 -11.13
C LYS A 183 20.02 12.39 -9.74
N GLU A 184 19.39 12.85 -8.66
CA GLU A 184 19.87 12.52 -7.32
C GLU A 184 19.63 11.03 -7.02
N LEU A 185 18.51 10.45 -7.46
CA LEU A 185 18.20 9.02 -7.28
C LEU A 185 19.15 8.09 -8.04
N GLU A 186 19.66 8.52 -9.20
CA GLU A 186 20.68 7.82 -10.00
C GLU A 186 22.04 7.71 -9.29
N ASN A 187 22.23 8.36 -8.14
CA ASN A 187 23.48 8.27 -7.39
C ASN A 187 23.73 6.81 -6.96
N ALA A 188 24.80 6.21 -7.47
CA ALA A 188 25.18 4.82 -7.19
C ALA A 188 25.24 4.47 -5.70
N ARG A 189 25.50 5.46 -4.82
CA ARG A 189 25.48 5.27 -3.36
C ARG A 189 24.12 4.86 -2.80
N TYR A 190 23.04 5.16 -3.51
CA TYR A 190 21.69 4.76 -3.10
C TYR A 190 21.36 3.33 -3.53
N SER A 191 21.99 2.80 -4.59
CA SER A 191 21.80 1.43 -5.08
C SER A 191 20.30 1.06 -5.17
N LEU A 192 19.52 1.91 -5.85
CA LEU A 192 18.08 1.73 -6.02
C LEU A 192 17.78 0.93 -7.30
N ASP A 193 16.80 0.05 -7.22
CA ASP A 193 16.25 -0.63 -8.39
C ASP A 193 15.35 0.34 -9.18
N ALA A 194 15.15 0.06 -10.47
CA ALA A 194 14.40 0.95 -11.35
C ALA A 194 12.98 1.24 -10.84
N HIS A 195 12.26 0.21 -10.35
CA HIS A 195 10.91 0.37 -9.81
C HIS A 195 10.90 1.22 -8.53
N GLU A 196 11.93 1.12 -7.67
CA GLU A 196 12.05 1.94 -6.46
C GLU A 196 12.25 3.41 -6.83
N GLN A 197 13.11 3.71 -7.82
CA GLN A 197 13.34 5.07 -8.29
C GLN A 197 12.04 5.70 -8.83
N VAL A 198 11.31 4.95 -9.67
CA VAL A 198 10.02 5.37 -10.21
C VAL A 198 9.01 5.61 -9.09
N LEU A 199 8.92 4.71 -8.10
CA LEU A 199 7.99 4.88 -6.99
C LEU A 199 8.30 6.13 -6.16
N LEU A 200 9.58 6.39 -5.84
CA LEU A 200 9.99 7.59 -5.13
C LEU A 200 9.69 8.87 -5.94
N HIS A 201 9.89 8.84 -7.26
CA HIS A 201 9.49 9.93 -8.15
C HIS A 201 7.99 10.23 -8.04
N LEU A 202 7.15 9.18 -8.12
CA LEU A 202 5.69 9.30 -8.05
C LEU A 202 5.25 9.85 -6.69
N VAL A 203 5.86 9.40 -5.60
CA VAL A 203 5.64 9.93 -4.24
C VAL A 203 5.92 11.44 -4.17
N VAL A 204 7.08 11.89 -4.68
CA VAL A 204 7.44 13.31 -4.68
C VAL A 204 6.52 14.13 -5.58
N LYS A 205 6.21 13.64 -6.79
CA LYS A 205 5.30 14.29 -7.74
C LYS A 205 3.93 14.53 -7.12
N ALA A 206 3.33 13.48 -6.54
CA ALA A 206 2.02 13.56 -5.90
C ALA A 206 1.99 14.48 -4.69
N LYS A 207 3.06 14.45 -3.87
CA LYS A 207 3.14 15.28 -2.67
C LYS A 207 3.30 16.76 -3.00
N LEU A 208 4.17 17.11 -3.95
CA LEU A 208 4.50 18.51 -4.24
C LEU A 208 3.58 19.15 -5.30
N TRP A 209 3.07 18.34 -6.23
CA TRP A 209 2.19 18.79 -7.31
C TRP A 209 0.99 17.84 -7.50
N PRO A 210 0.09 17.75 -6.51
CA PRO A 210 -1.08 16.87 -6.60
C PRO A 210 -1.94 17.16 -7.84
N GLY A 211 -2.10 18.44 -8.21
CA GLY A 211 -2.84 18.85 -9.42
C GLY A 211 -2.16 18.54 -10.76
N LYS A 212 -0.93 18.01 -10.75
CA LYS A 212 -0.20 17.52 -11.94
C LYS A 212 -0.03 16.00 -11.94
N THR A 213 -0.58 15.33 -10.94
CA THR A 213 -0.54 13.87 -10.82
C THR A 213 -1.78 13.29 -11.48
N THR A 214 -1.55 12.39 -12.42
CA THR A 214 -2.56 11.80 -13.30
C THR A 214 -3.01 10.43 -12.78
N MET A 215 -4.12 9.92 -13.32
CA MET A 215 -4.56 8.55 -13.05
C MET A 215 -3.52 7.51 -13.49
N ALA A 216 -2.79 7.76 -14.59
CA ALA A 216 -1.71 6.89 -15.05
C ALA A 216 -0.55 6.81 -14.04
N ASP A 217 -0.21 7.92 -13.39
CA ASP A 217 0.79 7.94 -12.31
C ASP A 217 0.37 7.03 -11.15
N TYR A 218 -0.93 7.08 -10.78
CA TYR A 218 -1.46 6.21 -9.74
C TYR A 218 -1.53 4.74 -10.17
N LEU A 219 -1.94 4.44 -11.40
CA LEU A 219 -1.93 3.07 -11.92
C LEU A 219 -0.53 2.45 -11.91
N LEU A 220 0.49 3.25 -12.27
CA LEU A 220 1.88 2.81 -12.22
C LEU A 220 2.34 2.57 -10.78
N ALA A 221 2.06 3.49 -9.85
CA ALA A 221 2.37 3.29 -8.44
C ALA A 221 1.68 2.03 -7.88
N GLY A 222 0.39 1.83 -8.18
CA GLY A 222 -0.35 0.64 -7.76
C GLY A 222 0.24 -0.64 -8.32
N SER A 223 0.69 -0.65 -9.58
CA SER A 223 1.36 -1.80 -10.18
C SER A 223 2.70 -2.13 -9.50
N ILE A 224 3.53 -1.11 -9.25
CA ILE A 224 4.82 -1.30 -8.56
C ILE A 224 4.60 -1.85 -7.16
N VAL A 225 3.67 -1.26 -6.40
CA VAL A 225 3.38 -1.66 -5.02
C VAL A 225 2.79 -3.08 -5.01
N GLN A 226 1.88 -3.42 -5.92
CA GLN A 226 1.34 -4.77 -6.05
C GLN A 226 2.45 -5.81 -6.29
N GLN A 227 3.40 -5.52 -7.19
CA GLN A 227 4.42 -6.47 -7.64
C GLN A 227 5.65 -6.56 -6.72
N HIS A 228 5.88 -5.56 -5.87
CA HIS A 228 7.15 -5.40 -5.15
C HIS A 228 6.98 -5.03 -3.66
N LEU A 229 5.81 -5.23 -3.05
CA LEU A 229 5.55 -4.76 -1.68
C LEU A 229 6.48 -5.39 -0.66
N LEU A 230 6.74 -6.70 -0.73
CA LEU A 230 7.68 -7.39 0.15
C LEU A 230 9.09 -6.83 -0.03
N GLY A 231 9.56 -6.67 -1.28
CA GLY A 231 10.86 -6.08 -1.57
C GLY A 231 11.00 -4.65 -1.02
N LEU A 232 9.98 -3.82 -1.22
CA LEU A 232 9.87 -2.47 -0.67
C LEU A 232 9.84 -2.48 0.87
N SER A 233 9.17 -3.47 1.47
CA SER A 233 9.05 -3.62 2.92
C SER A 233 10.41 -3.86 3.56
N LEU A 234 11.16 -4.82 3.01
CA LEU A 234 12.51 -5.18 3.44
C LEU A 234 13.50 -4.02 3.32
N ARG A 235 13.26 -3.09 2.38
CA ARG A 235 14.12 -1.94 2.12
C ARG A 235 13.52 -0.60 2.59
N SER A 236 12.43 -0.64 3.36
CA SER A 236 11.63 0.54 3.69
C SER A 236 12.44 1.65 4.39
N GLU A 237 13.29 1.30 5.36
CA GLU A 237 14.16 2.28 6.03
C GLU A 237 15.18 2.92 5.09
N LYS A 238 15.75 2.13 4.18
CA LYS A 238 16.70 2.61 3.17
C LYS A 238 15.99 3.58 2.24
N LEU A 239 14.81 3.21 1.73
CA LEU A 239 13.99 4.04 0.86
C LEU A 239 13.61 5.37 1.51
N ALA A 240 13.20 5.34 2.78
CA ALA A 240 12.91 6.54 3.57
C ALA A 240 14.12 7.47 3.66
N LYS A 241 15.30 6.93 4.02
CA LYS A 241 16.55 7.70 4.10
C LYS A 241 16.94 8.29 2.74
N VAL A 242 16.82 7.51 1.65
CA VAL A 242 17.14 7.99 0.30
C VAL A 242 16.19 9.10 -0.12
N LEU A 243 14.88 8.94 0.10
CA LEU A 243 13.89 9.96 -0.20
C LEU A 243 14.22 11.28 0.49
N VAL A 244 14.44 11.26 1.80
CA VAL A 244 14.78 12.45 2.59
C VAL A 244 16.05 13.12 2.07
N ASN A 245 17.11 12.34 1.83
CA ASN A 245 18.36 12.88 1.31
C ASN A 245 18.19 13.51 -0.09
N ALA A 246 17.44 12.86 -0.98
CA ALA A 246 17.23 13.32 -2.33
C ALA A 246 16.39 14.61 -2.37
N ILE A 247 15.27 14.68 -1.63
CA ILE A 247 14.41 15.88 -1.61
C ILE A 247 15.13 17.10 -1.00
N GLU A 248 16.03 16.91 -0.03
CA GLU A 248 16.82 18.01 0.55
C GLU A 248 17.95 18.50 -0.38
N ARG A 249 18.50 17.63 -1.21
CA ARG A 249 19.62 17.94 -2.12
C ARG A 249 19.17 18.48 -3.47
N THR A 250 18.01 18.05 -3.95
CA THR A 250 17.44 18.46 -5.24
C THR A 250 17.46 19.98 -5.48
N PRO A 251 17.09 20.84 -4.50
CA PRO A 251 17.10 22.29 -4.71
C PRO A 251 18.49 22.91 -4.93
N ASN A 252 19.58 22.16 -4.73
CA ASN A 252 20.96 22.62 -4.77
C ASN A 252 21.83 21.90 -5.82
N ILE A 253 21.29 20.94 -6.57
CA ILE A 253 22.08 20.10 -7.51
C ILE A 253 22.85 20.93 -8.56
N ASN A 254 22.23 21.99 -9.09
CA ASN A 254 22.86 22.85 -10.09
C ASN A 254 23.88 23.83 -9.51
N LYS A 255 23.84 24.11 -8.20
CA LYS A 255 24.84 24.96 -7.53
C LYS A 255 26.14 24.21 -7.24
N ARG A 256 26.11 22.88 -7.22
CA ARG A 256 27.30 22.02 -6.98
C ARG A 256 28.23 21.88 -8.18
N ARG A 257 27.79 22.26 -9.38
CA ARG A 257 28.61 22.20 -10.62
C ARG A 257 29.53 23.41 -10.81
N GLY A 258 29.52 24.38 -9.89
CA GLY A 258 30.40 25.55 -9.90
C GLY A 258 31.70 25.32 -9.12
N GLY A 259 32.49 24.31 -9.48
CA GLY A 259 33.89 24.24 -9.05
C GLY A 259 34.69 25.42 -9.62
N PRO A 260 35.80 25.84 -8.99
CA PRO A 260 36.59 26.96 -9.51
C PRO A 260 37.01 26.65 -10.95
N LYS A 261 36.74 27.60 -11.85
CA LYS A 261 37.28 27.55 -13.21
C LYS A 261 38.80 27.69 -13.06
N LEU A 262 39.52 26.60 -13.33
CA LEU A 262 40.96 26.64 -13.59
C LEU A 262 41.22 27.41 -14.89
#